data_AF-W4K8K8-F1
#
_entry.id   AF-W4K8K8-F1
#
_cell.length_a   1.000
_cell.length_b   1.000
_cell.length_c   1.000
_cell.angle_alpha   90.00
_cell.angle_beta   90.00
_cell.angle_gamma   90.00
#
_symmetry.space_group_name_H-M   'P 1'
#
loop_
_entity.id
_entity.type
_entity.pdbx_description
1 polymer ?
#
loop_
_entity_poly.entity_id
_entity_poly.type
_entity_poly.pdbx_seq_one_letter_code
_entity_poly.pdbx_strand_id
1 'polypeptide(L)'
;LFVSVIFFLSAFRAFAVQSWDVPCVHGSCTYDKILPDGTKVATLKIWGASDAISDITPVAGWHILDCNPDETKQDILLVCLDDNAECNHIINSGAQDIIVRLPQSCKMPFARVVRWWTPEDQSFPISIEGNLVIGADRPTIFACRLDTDFAKIDPDKKGVVSFLVQGSSSGLAQDNSTVTQSSMHNIMLSKRDPHTIGDFIYSRKHQHHRLSSNSTTRAFQSALFNPNFNKTFGGQLPIDVDKSFEIFNREISCPANQFVPADFTASVNVGVQAKAHALVDVKFVAAGTISHPKISNFAVIAGLDFDLDSTLDVFADVGGDFDSGPIPLLEIALPGFEIPGLFTVGPSLKLNAQLTAGFELSLDMKVDLAYSIKNGVLVFPPDQGDSHGDFSPADTNFSLSTSETLQGDVKLAAHIIPSLEFGVGFFHDILSATVFLDLDTFAELELTGTAQADQGPSPATASVEACVDLSTGFAVNAGARGSFPGLFDDSTHVTLF
;
A
#
# COMPACT_ATOMS: atom_id res chain seq x y z
N LEU A 1 53.13 -31.51 28.82
CA LEU A 1 52.44 -30.21 29.04
C LEU A 1 51.26 -30.13 28.10
N PHE A 2 50.05 -30.33 28.61
CA PHE A 2 48.79 -30.08 27.90
C PHE A 2 48.37 -28.65 28.22
N VAL A 3 48.15 -27.80 27.22
CA VAL A 3 47.51 -26.50 27.39
C VAL A 3 46.13 -26.61 26.77
N SER A 4 45.13 -26.60 27.65
CA SER A 4 43.71 -26.64 27.34
C SER A 4 43.26 -25.24 26.93
N VAL A 5 42.81 -25.06 25.69
CA VAL A 5 42.15 -23.83 25.22
C VAL A 5 40.65 -24.01 25.40
N ILE A 6 40.08 -23.27 26.34
CA ILE A 6 38.63 -23.19 26.57
C ILE A 6 38.04 -22.30 25.47
N PHE A 7 37.35 -22.91 24.50
CA PHE A 7 36.46 -22.20 23.59
C PHE A 7 35.18 -21.85 24.35
N PHE A 8 34.99 -20.57 24.69
CA PHE A 8 33.67 -20.05 25.03
C PHE A 8 32.82 -20.05 23.76
N LEU A 9 32.01 -21.11 23.57
CA LEU A 9 30.85 -21.05 22.68
C LEU A 9 29.80 -20.15 23.34
N SER A 10 29.85 -18.85 23.05
CA SER A 10 28.69 -17.98 23.23
C SER A 10 27.63 -18.43 22.24
N ALA A 11 26.60 -19.12 22.74
CA ALA A 11 25.43 -19.51 21.97
C ALA A 11 24.72 -18.25 21.45
N PHE A 12 24.90 -17.96 20.17
CA PHE A 12 24.03 -17.05 19.45
C PHE A 12 22.64 -17.69 19.40
N ARG A 13 21.71 -17.20 20.23
CA ARG A 13 20.29 -17.51 20.04
C ARG A 13 19.82 -16.72 18.82
N ALA A 14 19.50 -17.45 17.74
CA ALA A 14 18.70 -16.92 16.66
C ALA A 14 17.31 -16.58 17.23
N PHE A 15 16.92 -15.31 17.18
CA PHE A 15 15.56 -14.89 17.52
C PHE A 15 14.75 -14.76 16.23
N ALA A 16 13.85 -15.69 16.05
CA ALA A 16 12.98 -15.75 14.90
C ALA A 16 11.57 -16.06 15.33
N VAL A 17 10.62 -15.65 14.49
CA VAL A 17 9.18 -15.73 14.71
C VAL A 17 8.74 -14.77 15.80
N GLN A 18 7.52 -14.25 15.67
CA GLN A 18 6.76 -13.56 16.70
C GLN A 18 7.00 -14.25 18.06
N SER A 19 7.98 -13.78 18.84
CA SER A 19 8.14 -14.30 20.19
C SER A 19 7.11 -13.57 21.04
N TRP A 20 5.84 -13.91 20.82
CA TRP A 20 4.86 -13.74 21.88
C TRP A 20 5.43 -14.35 23.14
N ASP A 21 6.20 -15.43 23.06
CA ASP A 21 6.91 -16.07 24.18
C ASP A 21 7.96 -15.21 24.90
N VAL A 22 8.33 -14.03 24.38
CA VAL A 22 9.27 -13.12 25.06
C VAL A 22 8.61 -11.77 25.28
N PRO A 23 8.60 -11.27 26.52
CA PRO A 23 8.04 -9.96 26.83
C PRO A 23 8.87 -8.82 26.21
N CYS A 24 8.18 -7.77 25.77
CA CYS A 24 8.80 -6.61 25.14
C CYS A 24 9.27 -5.53 26.12
N VAL A 25 10.16 -5.85 27.06
CA VAL A 25 10.63 -4.88 28.08
C VAL A 25 11.98 -4.24 27.76
N HIS A 26 12.61 -4.62 26.65
CA HIS A 26 13.93 -4.12 26.27
C HIS A 26 13.86 -3.00 25.20
N GLY A 27 12.73 -2.29 25.12
CA GLY A 27 12.58 -1.19 24.16
C GLY A 27 12.45 -1.64 22.71
N SER A 28 12.02 -2.89 22.46
CA SER A 28 11.73 -3.38 21.11
C SER A 28 10.60 -4.40 21.16
N CYS A 29 9.72 -4.35 20.17
CA CYS A 29 8.56 -5.22 20.11
C CYS A 29 8.13 -5.50 18.68
N THR A 30 7.54 -6.67 18.45
CA THR A 30 7.10 -7.12 17.11
C THR A 30 5.68 -7.63 17.14
N TYR A 31 4.96 -7.38 16.05
CA TYR A 31 3.62 -7.88 15.79
C TYR A 31 3.54 -8.36 14.34
N ASP A 32 3.07 -9.59 14.15
CA ASP A 32 2.79 -10.17 12.84
C ASP A 32 1.28 -10.27 12.64
N LYS A 33 0.81 -9.88 11.45
CA LYS A 33 -0.55 -10.13 10.98
C LYS A 33 -0.54 -11.45 10.24
N ILE A 34 -1.33 -12.40 10.74
CA ILE A 34 -1.48 -13.74 10.18
C ILE A 34 -2.94 -13.90 9.72
N LEU A 35 -3.14 -14.37 8.50
CA LEU A 35 -4.45 -14.71 7.94
C LEU A 35 -4.99 -16.02 8.54
N PRO A 36 -6.30 -16.31 8.43
CA PRO A 36 -6.89 -17.54 8.97
C PRO A 36 -6.28 -18.84 8.43
N ASP A 37 -5.66 -18.80 7.25
CA ASP A 37 -4.94 -19.91 6.62
C ASP A 37 -3.52 -20.13 7.19
N GLY A 38 -3.08 -19.26 8.11
CA GLY A 38 -1.75 -19.29 8.72
C GLY A 38 -0.70 -18.47 7.96
N THR A 39 -1.07 -17.81 6.86
CA THR A 39 -0.15 -16.99 6.07
C THR A 39 0.16 -15.67 6.78
N LYS A 40 1.44 -15.40 7.05
CA LYS A 40 1.89 -14.11 7.59
C LYS A 40 1.90 -13.07 6.48
N VAL A 41 1.07 -12.03 6.54
CA VAL A 41 0.94 -11.02 5.47
C VAL A 41 1.60 -9.69 5.81
N ALA A 42 1.82 -9.40 7.10
CA ALA A 42 2.52 -8.20 7.51
C ALA A 42 3.29 -8.41 8.81
N THR A 43 4.36 -7.65 9.00
CA THR A 43 5.15 -7.56 10.22
C THR A 43 5.37 -6.10 10.56
N LEU A 44 5.05 -5.71 11.79
CA LEU A 44 5.38 -4.44 12.41
C LEU A 44 6.41 -4.66 13.51
N LYS A 45 7.50 -3.91 13.45
CA LYS A 45 8.49 -3.81 14.51
C LYS A 45 8.54 -2.38 15.03
N ILE A 46 8.51 -2.23 16.34
CA ILE A 46 8.72 -0.95 17.02
C ILE A 46 9.97 -1.02 17.90
N TRP A 47 10.72 0.07 18.00
CA TRP A 47 11.89 0.15 18.87
C TRP A 47 12.14 1.57 19.41
N GLY A 48 12.71 1.66 20.60
CA GLY A 48 12.97 2.91 21.30
C GLY A 48 13.85 2.70 22.52
N ALA A 49 13.78 3.63 23.47
CA ALA A 49 14.38 3.44 24.80
C ALA A 49 13.66 2.31 25.56
N SER A 50 14.34 1.65 26.49
CA SER A 50 13.76 0.53 27.25
C SER A 50 12.51 0.94 28.02
N ASP A 51 12.47 2.17 28.53
CA ASP A 51 11.36 2.76 29.27
C ASP A 51 10.27 3.41 28.40
N ALA A 52 10.40 3.33 27.06
CA ALA A 52 9.43 3.85 26.11
C ALA A 52 8.42 2.80 25.63
N ILE A 53 8.78 1.52 25.74
CA ILE A 53 7.98 0.38 25.25
C ILE A 53 7.90 -0.66 26.36
N SER A 54 6.70 -1.16 26.61
CA SER A 54 6.46 -2.24 27.56
C SER A 54 5.48 -3.25 27.00
N ASP A 55 5.16 -4.25 27.82
CA ASP A 55 4.30 -5.36 27.47
C ASP A 55 3.29 -5.60 28.59
N ILE A 56 2.00 -5.67 28.24
CA ILE A 56 0.93 -5.99 29.19
C ILE A 56 0.19 -7.28 28.81
N THR A 57 0.85 -8.14 28.04
CA THR A 57 0.33 -9.45 27.65
C THR A 57 0.68 -10.52 28.70
N PRO A 58 0.05 -11.71 28.64
CA PRO A 58 0.35 -12.83 29.54
C PRO A 58 1.82 -13.23 29.60
N VAL A 59 2.58 -12.99 28.54
CA VAL A 59 4.00 -13.36 28.48
C VAL A 59 4.91 -12.45 29.30
N ALA A 60 4.42 -11.26 29.65
CA ALA A 60 5.03 -10.36 30.61
C ALA A 60 4.50 -10.59 32.03
N GLY A 61 3.66 -11.62 32.25
CA GLY A 61 3.03 -11.95 33.53
C GLY A 61 1.71 -11.24 33.80
N TRP A 62 1.21 -10.45 32.84
CA TRP A 62 -0.03 -9.70 32.97
C TRP A 62 -1.26 -10.51 32.56
N HIS A 63 -2.28 -10.49 33.40
CA HIS A 63 -3.60 -11.00 33.05
C HIS A 63 -4.57 -9.83 32.91
N ILE A 64 -5.09 -9.62 31.69
CA ILE A 64 -6.07 -8.56 31.39
C ILE A 64 -7.47 -9.13 31.66
N LEU A 65 -8.24 -8.45 32.50
CA LEU A 65 -9.58 -8.87 32.94
C LEU A 65 -10.65 -8.55 31.90
N ASP A 66 -10.51 -7.40 31.27
CA ASP A 66 -11.42 -6.86 30.28
C ASP A 66 -10.65 -6.14 29.18
N CYS A 67 -10.92 -6.51 27.93
CA CYS A 67 -10.49 -5.75 26.77
C CYS A 67 -11.60 -5.83 25.73
N ASN A 68 -12.03 -4.67 25.25
CA ASN A 68 -13.04 -4.57 24.23
C ASN A 68 -12.38 -4.78 22.85
N PRO A 69 -12.79 -5.81 22.06
CA PRO A 69 -12.23 -6.08 20.75
C PRO A 69 -12.67 -5.07 19.67
N ASP A 70 -13.62 -4.18 19.98
CA ASP A 70 -14.18 -3.22 19.02
C ASP A 70 -13.70 -1.78 19.25
N GLU A 71 -13.12 -1.49 20.41
CA GLU A 71 -12.69 -0.14 20.81
C GLU A 71 -11.18 0.06 20.74
N THR A 72 -10.75 1.20 20.18
CA THR A 72 -9.35 1.65 20.20
C THR A 72 -9.03 2.62 21.35
N LYS A 73 -10.05 3.01 22.13
CA LYS A 73 -9.92 3.85 23.32
C LYS A 73 -10.72 3.21 24.42
N GLN A 74 -10.04 2.69 25.44
CA GLN A 74 -10.70 1.90 26.47
C GLN A 74 -9.94 1.98 27.78
N ASP A 75 -10.69 1.76 28.87
CA ASP A 75 -10.13 1.49 30.19
C ASP A 75 -10.12 -0.03 30.36
N ILE A 76 -8.98 -0.57 30.78
CA ILE A 76 -8.83 -1.99 31.06
C ILE A 76 -8.33 -2.20 32.48
N LEU A 77 -8.64 -3.36 33.03
CA LEU A 77 -8.17 -3.86 34.30
C LEU A 77 -7.16 -4.97 34.05
N LEU A 78 -6.07 -4.97 34.81
CA LEU A 78 -5.02 -5.95 34.68
C LEU A 78 -4.37 -6.25 36.02
N VAL A 79 -3.91 -7.48 36.17
CA VAL A 79 -3.23 -7.97 37.36
C VAL A 79 -1.96 -8.69 36.97
N CYS A 80 -0.87 -8.46 37.71
CA CYS A 80 0.34 -9.27 37.57
C CYS A 80 0.19 -10.51 38.44
N LEU A 81 0.27 -11.70 37.83
CA LEU A 81 0.11 -12.98 38.53
C LEU A 81 1.41 -13.74 38.74
N ASP A 82 2.53 -13.24 38.21
CA ASP A 82 3.84 -13.87 38.32
C ASP A 82 4.87 -12.86 38.84
N ASP A 83 5.29 -13.04 40.10
CA ASP A 83 6.28 -12.18 40.76
C ASP A 83 7.69 -12.30 40.15
N ASN A 84 7.97 -13.36 39.39
CA ASN A 84 9.22 -13.51 38.64
C ASN A 84 9.12 -12.93 37.22
N ALA A 85 7.94 -12.51 36.79
CA ALA A 85 7.73 -11.93 35.47
C ALA A 85 8.07 -10.45 35.45
N GLU A 86 8.30 -9.95 34.24
CA GLU A 86 8.72 -8.57 34.00
C GLU A 86 7.54 -7.57 34.03
N CYS A 87 6.42 -7.92 34.69
CA CYS A 87 5.21 -7.09 34.79
C CYS A 87 5.54 -5.67 35.25
N ASN A 88 6.40 -5.58 36.28
CA ASN A 88 6.75 -4.32 36.95
C ASN A 88 7.52 -3.37 36.04
N HIS A 89 7.97 -3.80 34.87
CA HIS A 89 8.67 -2.96 33.91
C HIS A 89 7.89 -1.67 33.58
N ILE A 90 6.57 -1.78 33.34
CA ILE A 90 5.73 -0.63 33.02
C ILE A 90 5.61 0.36 34.18
N ILE A 91 5.55 -0.16 35.40
CA ILE A 91 5.42 0.64 36.62
C ILE A 91 6.75 1.35 36.90
N ASN A 92 7.86 0.62 36.81
CA ASN A 92 9.21 1.12 37.02
C ASN A 92 9.62 2.18 35.98
N SER A 93 9.10 2.07 34.76
CA SER A 93 9.35 3.01 33.67
C SER A 93 8.45 4.25 33.72
N GLY A 94 7.50 4.31 34.66
CA GLY A 94 6.46 5.32 34.73
C GLY A 94 5.41 5.12 33.64
N ALA A 95 4.32 4.44 33.96
CA ALA A 95 3.38 3.88 32.98
C ALA A 95 2.82 4.88 31.94
N GLN A 96 2.60 6.14 32.31
CA GLN A 96 2.01 7.13 31.41
C GLN A 96 2.90 7.43 30.19
N ASP A 97 2.30 7.54 29.01
CA ASP A 97 2.91 7.80 27.70
C ASP A 97 3.88 6.71 27.19
N ILE A 98 3.85 5.53 27.79
CA ILE A 98 4.53 4.33 27.28
C ILE A 98 3.66 3.65 26.24
N ILE A 99 4.30 3.07 25.20
CA ILE A 99 3.64 2.18 24.24
C ILE A 99 3.67 0.76 24.79
N VAL A 100 2.50 0.13 24.89
CA VAL A 100 2.35 -1.24 25.39
C VAL A 100 1.91 -2.18 24.29
N ARG A 101 2.48 -3.39 24.25
CA ARG A 101 1.92 -4.51 23.48
C ARG A 101 0.67 -5.04 24.17
N LEU A 102 -0.39 -5.25 23.40
CA LEU A 102 -1.67 -5.79 23.85
C LEU A 102 -1.86 -7.25 23.38
N PRO A 103 -2.64 -8.05 24.11
CA PRO A 103 -2.97 -9.41 23.69
C PRO A 103 -3.88 -9.39 22.48
N GLN A 104 -3.96 -10.54 21.79
CA GLN A 104 -4.78 -10.70 20.58
C GLN A 104 -6.29 -10.53 20.81
N SER A 105 -6.76 -10.58 22.06
CA SER A 105 -8.16 -10.32 22.41
C SER A 105 -8.54 -8.83 22.30
N CYS A 106 -7.56 -7.94 22.22
CA CYS A 106 -7.77 -6.52 22.02
C CYS A 106 -7.77 -6.15 20.53
N LYS A 107 -8.52 -5.11 20.15
CA LYS A 107 -8.58 -4.61 18.76
C LYS A 107 -7.22 -4.25 18.17
N MET A 108 -6.42 -3.55 18.97
CA MET A 108 -5.13 -2.97 18.56
C MET A 108 -3.97 -3.76 19.16
N PRO A 109 -2.89 -4.01 18.41
CA PRO A 109 -1.73 -4.74 18.95
C PRO A 109 -0.81 -3.87 19.82
N PHE A 110 -0.89 -2.55 19.64
CA PHE A 110 -0.14 -1.57 20.41
C PHE A 110 -1.05 -0.42 20.83
N ALA A 111 -0.84 0.09 22.04
CA ALA A 111 -1.55 1.26 22.56
C ALA A 111 -0.61 2.14 23.39
N ARG A 112 -0.91 3.43 23.46
CA ARG A 112 -0.32 4.35 24.41
C ARG A 112 -1.10 4.30 25.72
N VAL A 113 -0.39 4.26 26.84
CA VAL A 113 -0.98 4.38 28.17
C VAL A 113 -1.25 5.85 28.47
N VAL A 114 -2.51 6.25 28.44
CA VAL A 114 -2.96 7.60 28.77
C VAL A 114 -2.91 7.85 30.27
N ARG A 115 -3.27 6.83 31.06
CA ARG A 115 -3.36 6.90 32.51
C ARG A 115 -3.18 5.51 33.12
N TRP A 116 -2.54 5.46 34.29
CA TRP A 116 -2.40 4.25 35.11
C TRP A 116 -2.80 4.57 36.55
N TRP A 117 -3.62 3.72 37.18
CA TRP A 117 -4.06 3.91 38.56
C TRP A 117 -4.45 2.59 39.23
N THR A 118 -4.60 2.62 40.55
CA THR A 118 -5.20 1.53 41.32
C THR A 118 -6.68 1.85 41.54
N PRO A 119 -7.62 1.07 40.96
CA PRO A 119 -9.05 1.28 41.18
C PRO A 119 -9.44 0.99 42.64
N GLU A 120 -10.50 1.63 43.12
CA GLU A 120 -11.06 1.37 44.45
C GLU A 120 -11.61 -0.06 44.58
N ASP A 121 -12.19 -0.57 43.50
CA ASP A 121 -12.61 -1.96 43.40
C ASP A 121 -11.41 -2.86 43.11
N GLN A 122 -11.10 -3.75 44.05
CA GLN A 122 -10.03 -4.75 43.98
C GLN A 122 -10.62 -6.17 43.99
N SER A 123 -11.88 -6.33 43.55
CA SER A 123 -12.53 -7.63 43.41
C SER A 123 -12.06 -8.37 42.15
N PHE A 124 -11.89 -9.68 42.27
CA PHE A 124 -11.47 -10.53 41.16
C PHE A 124 -12.68 -11.23 40.53
N PRO A 125 -12.72 -11.38 39.20
CA PRO A 125 -13.62 -12.31 38.57
C PRO A 125 -13.42 -13.73 39.14
N ILE A 126 -14.51 -14.47 39.30
CA ILE A 126 -14.52 -15.85 39.84
C ILE A 126 -13.55 -16.76 39.06
N SER A 127 -13.36 -16.51 37.77
CA SER A 127 -12.43 -17.24 36.90
C SER A 127 -10.95 -17.12 37.29
N ILE A 128 -10.58 -16.08 38.04
CA ILE A 128 -9.21 -15.81 38.48
C ILE A 128 -9.03 -16.12 39.96
N GLU A 129 -10.07 -15.97 40.77
CA GLU A 129 -10.05 -16.30 42.20
C GLU A 129 -9.57 -17.73 42.47
N GLY A 130 -9.93 -18.68 41.62
CA GLY A 130 -9.50 -20.09 41.75
C GLY A 130 -8.00 -20.32 41.50
N ASN A 131 -7.30 -19.39 40.86
CA ASN A 131 -5.88 -19.48 40.53
C ASN A 131 -4.99 -18.70 41.51
N LEU A 132 -5.58 -17.93 42.43
CA LEU A 132 -4.84 -17.21 43.46
C LEU A 132 -4.44 -18.18 44.58
N VAL A 133 -3.15 -18.26 44.89
CA VAL A 133 -2.63 -19.13 45.95
C VAL A 133 -3.13 -18.63 47.31
N ILE A 134 -3.86 -19.49 48.01
CA ILE A 134 -4.35 -19.21 49.36
C ILE A 134 -3.15 -19.04 50.31
N GLY A 135 -2.92 -17.82 50.79
CA GLY A 135 -1.87 -17.50 51.78
C GLY A 135 -0.71 -16.63 51.26
N ALA A 136 -0.66 -16.30 49.97
CA ALA A 136 0.21 -15.26 49.43
C ALA A 136 -0.46 -13.88 49.52
N ASP A 137 0.34 -12.80 49.47
CA ASP A 137 -0.20 -11.44 49.34
C ASP A 137 -1.07 -11.37 48.08
N ARG A 138 -2.29 -10.84 48.23
CA ARG A 138 -3.22 -10.71 47.10
C ARG A 138 -2.62 -9.74 46.09
N PRO A 139 -2.53 -10.10 44.80
CA PRO A 139 -1.99 -9.21 43.80
C PRO A 139 -2.89 -7.98 43.65
N THR A 140 -2.29 -6.84 43.35
CA THR A 140 -3.03 -5.58 43.16
C THR A 140 -3.62 -5.54 41.76
N ILE A 141 -4.91 -5.22 41.64
CA ILE A 141 -5.55 -4.89 40.37
C ILE A 141 -5.15 -3.48 40.00
N PHE A 142 -4.66 -3.30 38.78
CA PHE A 142 -4.40 -2.01 38.18
C PHE A 142 -5.44 -1.73 37.10
N ALA A 143 -5.69 -0.45 36.87
CA ALA A 143 -6.48 0.03 35.77
C ALA A 143 -5.63 0.94 34.89
N CYS A 144 -5.79 0.82 33.57
CA CYS A 144 -5.12 1.73 32.65
C CYS A 144 -6.05 2.15 31.51
N ARG A 145 -5.88 3.42 31.10
CA ARG A 145 -6.58 4.00 29.95
C ARG A 145 -5.65 3.92 28.75
N LEU A 146 -6.15 3.37 27.66
CA LEU A 146 -5.40 3.11 26.44
C LEU A 146 -5.96 3.91 25.26
N ASP A 147 -5.08 4.38 24.38
CA ASP A 147 -5.46 4.90 23.06
C ASP A 147 -4.40 4.62 21.98
N THR A 148 -4.71 4.92 20.73
CA THR A 148 -3.79 4.90 19.58
C THR A 148 -3.31 6.32 19.20
N ASP A 149 -3.45 7.31 20.08
CA ASP A 149 -3.06 8.70 19.81
C ASP A 149 -1.57 8.91 20.17
N PHE A 150 -0.71 8.27 19.38
CA PHE A 150 0.74 8.25 19.64
C PHE A 150 1.42 9.62 19.49
N ALA A 151 0.77 10.57 18.79
CA ALA A 151 1.24 11.94 18.66
C ALA A 151 1.31 12.70 20.00
N LYS A 152 0.59 12.21 21.02
CA LYS A 152 0.59 12.79 22.37
C LYS A 152 1.76 12.36 23.24
N ILE A 153 2.58 11.40 22.79
CA ILE A 153 3.77 10.98 23.52
C ILE A 153 4.79 12.11 23.46
N ASP A 154 5.22 12.59 24.63
CA ASP A 154 6.27 13.60 24.74
C ASP A 154 7.65 12.95 24.54
N PRO A 155 8.31 13.17 23.38
CA PRO A 155 9.58 12.51 23.09
C PRO A 155 10.73 13.01 23.98
N ASP A 156 10.59 14.18 24.60
CA ASP A 156 11.59 14.69 25.55
C ASP A 156 11.53 13.95 26.89
N LYS A 157 10.39 13.31 27.21
CA LYS A 157 10.20 12.51 28.42
C LYS A 157 10.38 11.02 28.20
N LYS A 158 9.87 10.49 27.09
CA LYS A 158 9.85 9.04 26.81
C LYS A 158 10.83 8.61 25.73
N GLY A 159 11.49 9.55 25.08
CA GLY A 159 12.32 9.26 23.92
C GLY A 159 11.50 9.01 22.66
N VAL A 160 12.24 8.78 21.57
CA VAL A 160 11.64 8.53 20.25
C VAL A 160 11.40 7.03 20.07
N VAL A 161 10.17 6.66 19.74
CA VAL A 161 9.83 5.31 19.29
C VAL A 161 9.75 5.31 17.78
N SER A 162 10.57 4.46 17.18
CA SER A 162 10.66 4.23 15.73
C SER A 162 9.91 2.96 15.35
N PHE A 163 9.55 2.85 14.07
CA PHE A 163 8.90 1.65 13.53
C PHE A 163 9.42 1.26 12.15
N LEU A 164 9.20 -0.01 11.83
CA LEU A 164 9.37 -0.62 10.52
C LEU A 164 8.16 -1.52 10.31
N VAL A 165 7.43 -1.29 9.23
CA VAL A 165 6.35 -2.17 8.77
C VAL A 165 6.73 -2.69 7.39
N GLN A 166 6.46 -3.96 7.16
CA GLN A 166 6.56 -4.59 5.85
C GLN A 166 5.40 -5.56 5.68
N GLY A 167 5.01 -5.81 4.44
CA GLY A 167 4.00 -6.80 4.14
C GLY A 167 3.88 -7.10 2.66
N SER A 168 3.09 -8.13 2.39
CA SER A 168 3.00 -8.78 1.09
C SER A 168 1.63 -9.43 0.93
N SER A 169 0.98 -9.26 -0.23
CA SER A 169 -0.29 -9.94 -0.55
C SER A 169 -0.13 -11.44 -0.71
N SER A 170 1.01 -11.91 -1.25
CA SER A 170 1.35 -13.34 -1.34
C SER A 170 1.90 -13.94 -0.04
N GLY A 171 1.96 -13.13 1.02
CA GLY A 171 2.57 -13.50 2.29
C GLY A 171 4.06 -13.17 2.35
N LEU A 172 4.55 -13.09 3.58
CA LEU A 172 5.95 -12.89 3.94
C LEU A 172 6.56 -14.26 4.25
N ALA A 173 7.73 -14.53 3.69
CA ALA A 173 8.52 -15.69 4.08
C ALA A 173 8.65 -15.74 5.61
N GLN A 174 8.57 -16.95 6.15
CA GLN A 174 8.73 -17.23 7.59
C GLN A 174 10.21 -17.03 7.94
N ASP A 175 10.62 -15.76 8.04
CA ASP A 175 12.04 -15.45 8.15
C ASP A 175 12.54 -15.75 9.56
N ASN A 176 13.47 -16.71 9.64
CA ASN A 176 14.34 -16.92 10.80
C ASN A 176 15.44 -15.84 10.89
N SER A 177 15.47 -14.92 9.94
CA SER A 177 16.40 -13.80 9.89
C SER A 177 15.82 -12.65 10.70
N THR A 178 16.31 -12.54 11.94
CA THR A 178 16.35 -11.27 12.65
C THR A 178 16.71 -10.14 11.68
N VAL A 179 15.96 -9.04 11.67
CA VAL A 179 16.61 -7.72 11.56
C VAL A 179 17.61 -7.71 12.71
N THR A 180 18.84 -8.12 12.41
CA THR A 180 19.80 -8.54 13.42
C THR A 180 19.97 -7.44 14.44
N GLN A 181 19.66 -7.76 15.70
CA GLN A 181 20.01 -6.89 16.83
C GLN A 181 21.50 -6.54 16.81
N SER A 182 22.39 -7.35 16.21
CA SER A 182 23.83 -7.04 16.08
C SER A 182 24.12 -5.80 15.24
N SER A 183 23.27 -5.43 14.29
CA SER A 183 23.37 -4.15 13.57
C SER A 183 22.98 -2.95 14.44
N MET A 184 22.20 -3.18 15.50
CA MET A 184 21.62 -2.16 16.37
C MET A 184 22.28 -2.05 17.76
N HIS A 185 22.84 -3.14 18.29
CA HIS A 185 23.54 -3.18 19.57
C HIS A 185 24.87 -2.40 19.49
N ASN A 186 25.56 -2.45 18.34
CA ASN A 186 26.76 -1.65 18.09
C ASN A 186 26.47 -0.14 18.03
N ILE A 187 25.22 0.28 17.82
CA ILE A 187 24.83 1.70 17.79
C ILE A 187 24.54 2.22 19.20
N MET A 188 23.94 1.41 20.08
CA MET A 188 23.75 1.79 21.49
C MET A 188 25.06 1.76 22.31
N LEU A 189 26.04 0.96 21.89
CA LEU A 189 27.35 0.84 22.56
C LEU A 189 28.43 1.81 22.09
N SER A 190 28.16 2.71 21.13
CA SER A 190 29.06 3.82 20.79
C SER A 190 29.00 4.95 21.85
N LYS A 191 29.13 4.55 23.12
CA LYS A 191 29.22 5.39 24.30
C LYS A 191 30.51 5.04 25.05
N ARG A 192 31.67 5.21 24.41
CA ARG A 192 32.99 5.27 25.06
C ARG A 192 34.07 5.65 24.05
N ASP A 193 34.28 6.95 23.91
CA ASP A 193 35.63 7.50 23.79
C ASP A 193 35.63 8.89 24.48
N PRO A 194 36.25 9.03 25.67
CA PRO A 194 36.24 10.27 26.43
C PRO A 194 37.51 11.08 26.12
N HIS A 195 37.67 11.57 24.89
CA HIS A 195 38.78 12.47 24.56
C HIS A 195 38.37 13.62 23.65
N THR A 196 37.48 14.50 24.15
CA THR A 196 37.44 15.93 23.77
C THR A 196 36.52 16.68 24.74
N ILE A 197 37.10 17.25 25.79
CA ILE A 197 36.45 18.17 26.73
C ILE A 197 36.45 19.54 26.07
N GLY A 198 35.51 19.79 25.15
CA GLY A 198 35.46 21.05 24.39
C GLY A 198 34.06 21.49 23.94
N ASP A 199 33.21 20.58 23.46
CA ASP A 199 31.97 20.95 22.75
C ASP A 199 30.65 20.62 23.47
N PHE A 200 30.68 20.48 24.80
CA PHE A 200 29.57 19.83 25.53
C PHE A 200 28.31 20.69 25.79
N ILE A 201 28.19 21.90 25.25
CA ILE A 201 27.05 22.78 25.59
C ILE A 201 26.15 23.15 24.40
N TYR A 202 26.54 22.91 23.13
CA TYR A 202 25.74 23.40 21.99
C TYR A 202 25.05 22.35 21.09
N SER A 203 25.14 21.04 21.39
CA SER A 203 24.71 20.01 20.42
C SER A 203 23.77 18.92 20.97
N ARG A 204 22.84 19.23 21.87
CA ARG A 204 21.82 18.23 22.31
C ARG A 204 20.58 18.13 21.43
N LYS A 205 20.12 19.20 20.76
CA LYS A 205 18.86 19.12 19.97
C LYS A 205 19.02 18.52 18.57
N HIS A 206 20.20 18.62 17.94
CA HIS A 206 20.39 18.14 16.56
C HIS A 206 20.96 16.72 16.44
N GLN A 207 21.45 16.13 17.54
CA GLN A 207 22.11 14.81 17.49
C GLN A 207 21.12 13.64 17.58
N HIS A 208 19.97 13.81 18.26
CA HIS A 208 18.95 12.76 18.36
C HIS A 208 18.22 12.50 17.04
N HIS A 209 17.98 13.53 16.22
CA HIS A 209 17.35 13.36 14.91
C HIS A 209 18.22 12.57 13.92
N ARG A 210 19.55 12.80 13.90
CA ARG A 210 20.47 12.10 12.99
C ARG A 210 20.67 10.61 13.34
N LEU A 211 20.56 10.24 14.62
CA LEU A 211 20.73 8.86 15.07
C LEU A 211 19.48 8.02 14.79
N SER A 212 18.29 8.58 15.00
CA SER A 212 17.02 7.91 14.68
C SER A 212 16.86 7.71 13.18
N SER A 213 17.12 8.73 12.35
CA SER A 213 17.01 8.63 10.88
C SER A 213 17.95 7.57 10.31
N ASN A 214 19.20 7.51 10.77
CA ASN A 214 20.15 6.48 10.32
C ASN A 214 19.73 5.07 10.74
N SER A 215 19.00 4.92 11.85
CA SER A 215 18.47 3.63 12.30
C SER A 215 17.28 3.16 11.46
N THR A 216 16.34 4.05 11.14
CA THR A 216 15.17 3.74 10.31
C THR A 216 15.57 3.45 8.88
N THR A 217 16.50 4.22 8.30
CA THR A 217 16.97 4.00 6.92
C THR A 217 17.70 2.66 6.77
N ARG A 218 18.55 2.27 7.73
CA ARG A 218 19.20 0.95 7.69
C ARG A 218 18.19 -0.19 7.84
N ALA A 219 17.24 -0.06 8.76
CA ALA A 219 16.19 -1.06 8.96
C ALA A 219 15.34 -1.21 7.69
N PHE A 220 14.96 -0.09 7.07
CA PHE A 220 14.25 -0.05 5.81
C PHE A 220 15.03 -0.71 4.68
N GLN A 221 16.29 -0.33 4.44
CA GLN A 221 17.13 -0.95 3.41
C GLN A 221 17.30 -2.46 3.64
N SER A 222 17.48 -2.88 4.90
CA SER A 222 17.59 -4.30 5.21
C SER A 222 16.31 -5.10 4.93
N ALA A 223 15.14 -4.48 5.06
CA ALA A 223 13.86 -5.09 4.74
C ALA A 223 13.62 -5.10 3.22
N LEU A 224 13.84 -3.95 2.57
CA LEU A 224 13.63 -3.77 1.14
C LEU A 224 14.51 -4.72 0.30
N PHE A 225 15.79 -4.81 0.63
CA PHE A 225 16.75 -5.66 -0.08
C PHE A 225 16.90 -7.06 0.54
N ASN A 226 15.98 -7.46 1.43
CA ASN A 226 15.97 -8.83 1.93
C ASN A 226 15.67 -9.77 0.75
N PRO A 227 16.56 -10.73 0.42
CA PRO A 227 16.33 -11.64 -0.70
C PRO A 227 15.07 -12.48 -0.51
N ASN A 228 14.63 -12.76 0.72
CA ASN A 228 13.36 -13.44 0.99
C ASN A 228 12.14 -12.56 0.72
N PHE A 229 12.25 -11.24 0.90
CA PHE A 229 11.22 -10.27 0.51
C PHE A 229 11.20 -10.13 -1.02
N ASN A 230 12.36 -10.19 -1.66
CA ASN A 230 12.52 -10.08 -3.11
C ASN A 230 12.44 -11.43 -3.87
N LYS A 231 12.02 -12.53 -3.22
CA LYS A 231 11.75 -13.78 -3.95
C LYS A 231 10.59 -13.55 -4.93
N THR A 232 10.70 -14.21 -6.07
CA THR A 232 9.71 -14.23 -7.16
C THR A 232 8.29 -14.34 -6.62
N PHE A 233 7.41 -13.46 -7.13
CA PHE A 233 5.99 -13.36 -6.83
C PHE A 233 5.35 -14.76 -6.87
N GLY A 234 5.01 -15.31 -5.71
CA GLY A 234 4.69 -16.74 -5.54
C GLY A 234 3.23 -17.04 -5.21
N GLY A 235 2.41 -15.99 -5.02
CA GLY A 235 1.00 -16.09 -4.66
C GLY A 235 0.21 -14.95 -5.29
N GLN A 236 0.28 -14.86 -6.62
CA GLN A 236 -0.40 -13.82 -7.38
C GLN A 236 -1.93 -13.95 -7.22
N LEU A 237 -2.62 -12.83 -7.00
CA LEU A 237 -4.09 -12.79 -7.10
C LEU A 237 -4.48 -12.79 -8.58
N PRO A 238 -5.16 -13.84 -9.08
CA PRO A 238 -5.74 -13.80 -10.42
C PRO A 238 -6.94 -12.85 -10.43
N ILE A 239 -6.94 -11.95 -11.41
CA ILE A 239 -8.05 -11.06 -11.69
C ILE A 239 -8.44 -11.28 -13.14
N ASP A 240 -9.63 -11.86 -13.32
CA ASP A 240 -10.20 -12.10 -14.64
C ASP A 240 -11.36 -11.13 -14.87
N VAL A 241 -11.30 -10.39 -15.98
CA VAL A 241 -12.38 -9.57 -16.50
C VAL A 241 -12.73 -10.14 -17.87
N ASP A 242 -14.00 -10.47 -18.10
CA ASP A 242 -14.55 -10.77 -19.42
C ASP A 242 -15.94 -10.14 -19.48
N LYS A 243 -15.99 -8.89 -19.91
CA LYS A 243 -17.20 -8.06 -19.85
C LYS A 243 -17.31 -7.12 -21.05
N SER A 244 -18.55 -6.93 -21.49
CA SER A 244 -18.93 -5.86 -22.41
C SER A 244 -19.54 -4.70 -21.64
N PHE A 245 -19.12 -3.50 -21.95
CA PHE A 245 -19.56 -2.25 -21.35
C PHE A 245 -20.12 -1.35 -22.44
N GLU A 246 -21.32 -0.83 -22.23
CA GLU A 246 -21.84 0.27 -23.02
C GLU A 246 -21.38 1.57 -22.33
N ILE A 247 -20.36 2.20 -22.89
CA ILE A 247 -19.70 3.39 -22.33
C ILE A 247 -20.60 4.61 -22.54
N PHE A 248 -21.20 4.70 -23.71
CA PHE A 248 -22.02 5.83 -24.09
C PHE A 248 -23.11 5.38 -25.06
N ASN A 249 -24.34 5.83 -24.83
CA ASN A 249 -25.44 5.70 -25.76
C ASN A 249 -26.34 6.91 -25.62
N ARG A 250 -26.26 7.82 -26.60
CA ARG A 250 -27.08 9.03 -26.62
C ARG A 250 -27.69 9.23 -27.98
N GLU A 251 -28.98 9.51 -27.96
CA GLU A 251 -29.69 10.11 -29.07
C GLU A 251 -29.68 11.64 -28.91
N ILE A 252 -29.36 12.34 -29.98
CA ILE A 252 -29.36 13.79 -30.08
C ILE A 252 -30.44 14.17 -31.09
N SER A 253 -31.50 14.84 -30.63
CA SER A 253 -32.49 15.42 -31.54
C SER A 253 -31.93 16.67 -32.19
N CYS A 254 -31.80 16.63 -33.50
CA CYS A 254 -31.36 17.73 -34.35
C CYS A 254 -32.60 18.38 -35.01
N PRO A 255 -33.08 19.53 -34.50
CA PRO A 255 -34.26 20.18 -35.07
C PRO A 255 -33.97 20.76 -36.46
N ALA A 256 -35.01 20.79 -37.30
CA ALA A 256 -34.96 21.34 -38.65
C ALA A 256 -34.44 22.78 -38.62
N ASN A 257 -33.55 23.09 -39.57
CA ASN A 257 -33.02 24.42 -39.76
C ASN A 257 -33.02 24.79 -41.25
N GLN A 258 -32.52 25.99 -41.57
CA GLN A 258 -32.49 26.50 -42.95
C GLN A 258 -31.58 25.70 -43.92
N PHE A 259 -30.77 24.77 -43.41
CA PHE A 259 -29.91 23.88 -44.19
C PHE A 259 -30.39 22.42 -44.16
N VAL A 260 -31.07 21.99 -43.09
CA VAL A 260 -31.65 20.65 -42.94
C VAL A 260 -33.17 20.78 -42.72
N PRO A 261 -34.00 20.50 -43.74
CA PRO A 261 -35.43 20.85 -43.74
C PRO A 261 -36.33 19.94 -42.89
N ALA A 262 -35.79 18.89 -42.27
CA ALA A 262 -36.53 17.97 -41.40
C ALA A 262 -35.77 17.73 -40.10
N ASP A 263 -36.52 17.50 -39.01
CA ASP A 263 -35.94 17.01 -37.76
C ASP A 263 -35.32 15.64 -38.02
N PHE A 264 -34.14 15.40 -37.46
CA PHE A 264 -33.53 14.08 -37.47
C PHE A 264 -32.97 13.76 -36.08
N THR A 265 -32.84 12.47 -35.78
CA THR A 265 -32.19 11.99 -34.56
C THR A 265 -30.83 11.45 -34.94
N ALA A 266 -29.82 12.02 -34.34
CA ALA A 266 -28.47 11.49 -34.32
C ALA A 266 -28.29 10.54 -33.13
N SER A 267 -27.37 9.59 -33.23
CA SER A 267 -26.98 8.62 -32.24
C SER A 267 -25.46 8.49 -32.17
N VAL A 268 -24.95 8.46 -30.93
CA VAL A 268 -23.57 8.10 -30.63
C VAL A 268 -23.60 6.92 -29.67
N ASN A 269 -23.04 5.80 -30.12
CA ASN A 269 -22.89 4.57 -29.34
C ASN A 269 -21.41 4.21 -29.21
N VAL A 270 -20.97 3.95 -27.99
CA VAL A 270 -19.61 3.53 -27.68
C VAL A 270 -19.68 2.31 -26.80
N GLY A 271 -19.15 1.20 -27.30
CA GLY A 271 -19.04 -0.06 -26.60
C GLY A 271 -17.58 -0.46 -26.40
N VAL A 272 -17.28 -1.11 -25.28
CA VAL A 272 -16.00 -1.79 -25.06
C VAL A 272 -16.26 -3.23 -24.66
N GLN A 273 -15.61 -4.15 -25.34
CA GLN A 273 -15.50 -5.54 -24.92
C GLN A 273 -14.11 -5.72 -24.36
N ALA A 274 -13.98 -6.00 -23.06
CA ALA A 274 -12.69 -6.14 -22.41
C ALA A 274 -12.54 -7.53 -21.80
N LYS A 275 -11.47 -8.21 -22.21
CA LYS A 275 -10.96 -9.44 -21.63
C LYS A 275 -9.58 -9.16 -21.04
N ALA A 276 -9.48 -9.21 -19.71
CA ALA A 276 -8.23 -8.97 -19.03
C ALA A 276 -7.93 -10.13 -18.07
N HIS A 277 -6.69 -10.59 -18.08
CA HIS A 277 -6.15 -11.51 -17.09
C HIS A 277 -4.96 -10.83 -16.42
N ALA A 278 -5.05 -10.60 -15.11
CA ALA A 278 -3.97 -10.02 -14.33
C ALA A 278 -3.55 -10.96 -13.20
N LEU A 279 -2.24 -11.06 -13.00
CA LEU A 279 -1.63 -11.72 -11.86
C LEU A 279 -0.85 -10.67 -11.08
N VAL A 280 -1.40 -10.27 -9.94
CA VAL A 280 -0.87 -9.16 -9.15
C VAL A 280 -0.30 -9.67 -7.82
N ASP A 281 0.89 -9.21 -7.47
CA ASP A 281 1.42 -9.35 -6.10
C ASP A 281 2.06 -8.05 -5.64
N VAL A 282 1.77 -7.66 -4.40
CA VAL A 282 2.01 -6.33 -3.86
C VAL A 282 2.80 -6.49 -2.59
N LYS A 283 3.90 -5.77 -2.52
CA LYS A 283 4.78 -5.70 -1.36
C LYS A 283 4.98 -4.24 -0.99
N PHE A 284 5.16 -3.97 0.28
CA PHE A 284 5.48 -2.61 0.72
C PHE A 284 6.37 -2.67 1.96
N VAL A 285 7.12 -1.60 2.17
CA VAL A 285 7.94 -1.37 3.35
C VAL A 285 7.82 0.10 3.74
N ALA A 286 7.64 0.39 5.01
CA ALA A 286 7.70 1.75 5.53
C ALA A 286 8.41 1.80 6.87
N ALA A 287 9.16 2.87 7.10
CA ALA A 287 9.84 3.11 8.37
C ALA A 287 9.73 4.58 8.78
N GLY A 288 9.71 4.82 10.09
CA GLY A 288 9.49 6.15 10.62
C GLY A 288 9.44 6.20 12.13
N THR A 289 8.73 7.18 12.67
CA THR A 289 8.56 7.41 14.11
C THR A 289 7.09 7.45 14.51
N ILE A 290 6.77 6.79 15.64
CA ILE A 290 5.42 6.67 16.20
C ILE A 290 5.14 7.78 17.21
N SER A 291 6.07 8.05 18.14
CA SER A 291 5.89 9.08 19.18
C SER A 291 5.95 10.53 18.64
N HIS A 292 6.41 10.68 17.40
CA HIS A 292 6.26 11.88 16.60
C HIS A 292 5.92 11.42 15.18
N PRO A 293 4.64 11.26 14.83
CA PRO A 293 4.20 10.65 13.58
C PRO A 293 4.93 11.22 12.37
N LYS A 294 5.79 10.40 11.77
CA LYS A 294 6.54 10.76 10.57
C LYS A 294 6.89 9.49 9.80
N ILE A 295 6.70 9.54 8.49
CA ILE A 295 7.22 8.54 7.56
C ILE A 295 8.57 9.05 7.05
N SER A 296 9.62 8.27 7.26
CA SER A 296 10.99 8.63 6.87
C SER A 296 11.50 7.81 5.71
N ASN A 297 10.92 6.64 5.47
CA ASN A 297 11.21 5.78 4.34
C ASN A 297 9.92 5.05 3.94
N PHE A 298 9.73 4.87 2.64
CA PHE A 298 8.56 4.22 2.08
C PHE A 298 8.94 3.61 0.74
N ALA A 299 8.46 2.40 0.47
CA ALA A 299 8.49 1.78 -0.84
C ALA A 299 7.29 0.87 -1.01
N VAL A 300 6.75 0.84 -2.23
CA VAL A 300 5.83 -0.16 -2.75
C VAL A 300 6.53 -0.85 -3.90
N ILE A 301 6.40 -2.18 -3.93
CA ILE A 301 6.86 -3.02 -5.03
C ILE A 301 5.65 -3.81 -5.51
N ALA A 302 5.29 -3.65 -6.78
CA ALA A 302 4.20 -4.41 -7.39
C ALA A 302 4.76 -5.30 -8.50
N GLY A 303 4.47 -6.60 -8.42
CA GLY A 303 4.66 -7.56 -9.49
C GLY A 303 3.39 -7.71 -10.28
N LEU A 304 3.51 -7.70 -11.61
CA LEU A 304 2.40 -7.76 -12.54
C LEU A 304 2.74 -8.63 -13.74
N ASP A 305 1.95 -9.68 -13.96
CA ASP A 305 1.73 -10.23 -15.30
C ASP A 305 0.33 -9.82 -15.73
N PHE A 306 0.20 -9.27 -16.94
CA PHE A 306 -1.07 -8.75 -17.43
C PHE A 306 -1.25 -9.12 -18.89
N ASP A 307 -2.42 -9.60 -19.25
CA ASP A 307 -2.84 -9.81 -20.63
C ASP A 307 -4.19 -9.09 -20.81
N LEU A 308 -4.25 -8.16 -21.77
CA LEU A 308 -5.47 -7.47 -22.19
C LEU A 308 -5.76 -7.82 -23.64
N ASP A 309 -7.00 -8.17 -23.90
CA ASP A 309 -7.60 -8.31 -25.22
C ASP A 309 -8.92 -7.55 -25.17
N SER A 310 -8.97 -6.40 -25.84
CA SER A 310 -10.16 -5.56 -25.82
C SER A 310 -10.51 -5.06 -27.20
N THR A 311 -11.80 -4.93 -27.48
CA THR A 311 -12.31 -4.30 -28.70
C THR A 311 -13.09 -3.07 -28.29
N LEU A 312 -12.67 -1.92 -28.83
CA LEU A 312 -13.42 -0.68 -28.79
C LEU A 312 -14.30 -0.58 -30.04
N ASP A 313 -15.58 -0.33 -29.84
CA ASP A 313 -16.59 -0.19 -30.89
C ASP A 313 -17.21 1.22 -30.77
N VAL A 314 -17.02 2.06 -31.79
CA VAL A 314 -17.50 3.44 -31.82
C VAL A 314 -18.39 3.62 -33.04
N PHE A 315 -19.64 3.98 -32.79
CA PHE A 315 -20.59 4.40 -33.79
C PHE A 315 -21.03 5.84 -33.50
N ALA A 316 -20.88 6.74 -34.46
CA ALA A 316 -21.35 8.12 -34.36
C ALA A 316 -21.96 8.53 -35.70
N ASP A 317 -23.11 9.19 -35.72
CA ASP A 317 -23.78 9.64 -36.95
C ASP A 317 -23.90 11.16 -37.10
N VAL A 318 -23.30 11.92 -36.19
CA VAL A 318 -23.37 13.40 -36.11
C VAL A 318 -21.99 14.00 -36.02
N GLY A 319 -21.80 15.25 -36.47
CA GLY A 319 -20.56 16.02 -36.31
C GLY A 319 -20.45 16.75 -34.96
N GLY A 320 -19.27 16.78 -34.32
CA GLY A 320 -18.96 17.61 -33.16
C GLY A 320 -17.64 17.23 -32.44
N ASP A 321 -17.21 18.11 -31.53
CA ASP A 321 -16.18 17.80 -30.54
C ASP A 321 -16.82 17.17 -29.30
N PHE A 322 -16.23 16.09 -28.82
CA PHE A 322 -16.68 15.30 -27.69
C PHE A 322 -15.49 14.83 -26.87
N ASP A 323 -15.55 15.03 -25.55
CA ASP A 323 -14.64 14.39 -24.60
C ASP A 323 -15.50 13.77 -23.51
N SER A 324 -15.42 12.45 -23.37
CA SER A 324 -16.16 11.73 -22.35
C SER A 324 -15.61 12.00 -20.95
N GLY A 325 -14.35 12.42 -20.85
CA GLY A 325 -13.54 12.26 -19.65
C GLY A 325 -13.36 10.78 -19.28
N PRO A 326 -12.66 10.49 -18.16
CA PRO A 326 -12.53 9.12 -17.67
C PRO A 326 -13.88 8.57 -17.20
N ILE A 327 -14.31 7.46 -17.78
CA ILE A 327 -15.50 6.71 -17.42
C ILE A 327 -15.08 5.44 -16.67
N PRO A 328 -15.48 5.28 -15.38
CA PRO A 328 -15.17 4.07 -14.64
C PRO A 328 -16.03 2.90 -15.13
N LEU A 329 -15.38 1.86 -15.65
CA LEU A 329 -16.03 0.63 -16.12
C LEU A 329 -16.14 -0.41 -15.01
N LEU A 330 -15.11 -0.50 -14.16
CA LEU A 330 -15.00 -1.49 -13.10
C LEU A 330 -14.11 -0.98 -11.96
N GLU A 331 -14.47 -1.30 -10.73
CA GLU A 331 -13.60 -1.14 -9.56
C GLU A 331 -13.70 -2.39 -8.68
N ILE A 332 -12.55 -2.97 -8.36
CA ILE A 332 -12.40 -4.17 -7.52
C ILE A 332 -11.50 -3.81 -6.34
N ALA A 333 -12.01 -3.91 -5.12
CA ALA A 333 -11.19 -3.84 -3.93
C ALA A 333 -10.40 -5.16 -3.78
N LEU A 334 -9.08 -5.06 -3.66
CA LEU A 334 -8.22 -6.19 -3.39
C LEU A 334 -8.00 -6.34 -1.88
N PRO A 335 -7.72 -7.55 -1.37
CA PRO A 335 -7.43 -7.76 0.04
C PRO A 335 -6.27 -6.86 0.50
N GLY A 336 -6.60 -5.92 1.38
CA GLY A 336 -5.64 -5.08 2.07
C GLY A 336 -5.21 -5.67 3.41
N PHE A 337 -4.44 -4.91 4.16
CA PHE A 337 -4.16 -5.21 5.56
C PHE A 337 -4.13 -3.92 6.38
N GLU A 338 -4.53 -4.06 7.63
CA GLU A 338 -4.67 -2.97 8.58
C GLU A 338 -4.05 -3.38 9.92
N ILE A 339 -3.32 -2.43 10.51
CA ILE A 339 -2.91 -2.43 11.91
C ILE A 339 -3.63 -1.23 12.55
N PRO A 340 -4.70 -1.48 13.33
CA PRO A 340 -5.56 -0.42 13.83
C PRO A 340 -4.81 0.73 14.50
N GLY A 341 -5.12 1.95 14.05
CA GLY A 341 -4.57 3.20 14.56
C GLY A 341 -3.10 3.49 14.20
N LEU A 342 -2.43 2.58 13.50
CA LEU A 342 -1.05 2.78 13.03
C LEU A 342 -0.95 2.83 11.51
N PHE A 343 -1.60 1.90 10.81
CA PHE A 343 -1.29 1.64 9.41
C PHE A 343 -2.45 0.97 8.68
N THR A 344 -2.71 1.40 7.44
CA THR A 344 -3.67 0.76 6.53
C THR A 344 -3.08 0.73 5.13
N VAL A 345 -3.18 -0.39 4.43
CA VAL A 345 -3.01 -0.49 2.98
C VAL A 345 -4.20 -1.18 2.37
N GLY A 346 -4.85 -0.52 1.42
CA GLY A 346 -5.95 -1.05 0.63
C GLY A 346 -5.62 -0.94 -0.85
N PRO A 347 -5.25 -2.05 -1.51
CA PRO A 347 -5.12 -2.06 -2.95
C PRO A 347 -6.49 -2.13 -3.63
N SER A 348 -6.63 -1.50 -4.80
CA SER A 348 -7.79 -1.64 -5.67
C SER A 348 -7.37 -1.65 -7.13
N LEU A 349 -8.11 -2.41 -7.96
CA LEU A 349 -7.99 -2.37 -9.40
C LEU A 349 -9.17 -1.57 -9.96
N LYS A 350 -8.88 -0.54 -10.75
CA LYS A 350 -9.86 0.24 -11.51
C LYS A 350 -9.64 0.00 -13.00
N LEU A 351 -10.72 -0.02 -13.76
CA LEU A 351 -10.69 -0.01 -15.21
C LEU A 351 -11.46 1.21 -15.66
N ASN A 352 -10.78 2.16 -16.28
CA ASN A 352 -11.40 3.33 -16.87
C ASN A 352 -11.33 3.25 -18.40
N ALA A 353 -12.26 3.91 -19.07
CA ALA A 353 -12.16 4.20 -20.49
C ALA A 353 -12.36 5.68 -20.73
N GLN A 354 -11.74 6.21 -21.78
CA GLN A 354 -11.92 7.60 -22.19
C GLN A 354 -11.99 7.66 -23.71
N LEU A 355 -12.88 8.50 -24.21
CA LEU A 355 -13.03 8.78 -25.63
C LEU A 355 -13.00 10.28 -25.84
N THR A 356 -12.07 10.73 -26.67
CA THR A 356 -12.02 12.07 -27.22
C THR A 356 -12.22 11.99 -28.72
N ALA A 357 -13.17 12.74 -29.25
CA ALA A 357 -13.54 12.68 -30.65
C ALA A 357 -13.82 14.09 -31.17
N GLY A 358 -13.34 14.39 -32.35
CA GLY A 358 -13.69 15.55 -33.17
C GLY A 358 -13.99 15.02 -34.55
N PHE A 359 -15.26 14.96 -34.92
CA PHE A 359 -15.70 14.47 -36.21
C PHE A 359 -16.65 15.47 -36.87
N GLU A 360 -16.60 15.63 -38.18
CA GLU A 360 -17.59 16.40 -38.95
C GLU A 360 -18.60 15.47 -39.67
N LEU A 361 -18.53 14.15 -39.42
CA LEU A 361 -19.12 13.10 -40.26
C LEU A 361 -19.60 11.89 -39.43
N SER A 362 -20.40 11.02 -40.06
CA SER A 362 -20.80 9.72 -39.51
C SER A 362 -19.67 8.67 -39.64
N LEU A 363 -19.39 7.93 -38.58
CA LEU A 363 -18.27 7.01 -38.42
C LEU A 363 -18.71 5.72 -37.72
N ASP A 364 -18.31 4.57 -38.26
CA ASP A 364 -18.36 3.25 -37.61
C ASP A 364 -16.95 2.69 -37.57
N MET A 365 -16.39 2.58 -36.36
CA MET A 365 -15.02 2.18 -36.10
C MET A 365 -14.95 1.06 -35.08
N LYS A 366 -14.14 0.06 -35.38
CA LYS A 366 -13.73 -0.97 -34.42
C LYS A 366 -12.21 -1.07 -34.37
N VAL A 367 -11.66 -1.03 -33.17
CA VAL A 367 -10.23 -1.17 -32.91
C VAL A 367 -10.04 -2.24 -31.85
N ASP A 368 -9.24 -3.25 -32.17
CA ASP A 368 -8.74 -4.20 -31.18
C ASP A 368 -7.49 -3.61 -30.52
N LEU A 369 -7.50 -3.57 -29.19
CA LEU A 369 -6.41 -3.17 -28.31
C LEU A 369 -6.01 -4.40 -27.50
N ALA A 370 -4.88 -5.00 -27.87
CA ALA A 370 -4.36 -6.19 -27.22
C ALA A 370 -2.90 -5.98 -26.79
N TYR A 371 -2.62 -6.20 -25.50
CA TYR A 371 -1.33 -5.93 -24.87
C TYR A 371 -1.00 -6.98 -23.82
N SER A 372 0.28 -7.30 -23.70
CA SER A 372 0.78 -8.16 -22.64
C SER A 372 1.99 -7.57 -21.93
N ILE A 373 2.02 -7.80 -20.62
CA ILE A 373 3.11 -7.46 -19.70
C ILE A 373 3.54 -8.77 -19.05
N LYS A 374 4.81 -9.13 -19.20
CA LYS A 374 5.41 -10.27 -18.50
C LYS A 374 6.52 -9.79 -17.58
N ASN A 375 6.58 -10.39 -16.39
CA ASN A 375 7.56 -10.07 -15.35
C ASN A 375 7.60 -8.57 -15.04
N GLY A 376 6.45 -7.90 -15.09
CA GLY A 376 6.35 -6.49 -14.74
C GLY A 376 6.69 -6.30 -13.26
N VAL A 377 7.64 -5.43 -12.97
CA VAL A 377 8.02 -5.04 -11.62
C VAL A 377 8.03 -3.52 -11.55
N LEU A 378 7.16 -3.00 -10.71
CA LEU A 378 7.15 -1.60 -10.33
C LEU A 378 7.82 -1.44 -8.97
N VAL A 379 8.66 -0.43 -8.84
CA VAL A 379 9.20 0.08 -7.58
C VAL A 379 8.86 1.56 -7.48
N PHE A 380 8.18 1.94 -6.40
CA PHE A 380 7.82 3.33 -6.12
C PHE A 380 8.13 3.69 -4.66
N PRO A 381 8.72 4.86 -4.35
CA PRO A 381 9.14 5.89 -5.29
C PRO A 381 10.35 5.48 -6.16
N PRO A 382 10.63 6.22 -7.24
CA PRO A 382 11.63 5.84 -8.25
C PRO A 382 13.06 5.75 -7.74
N ASP A 383 13.36 6.43 -6.64
CA ASP A 383 14.69 6.44 -6.02
C ASP A 383 14.96 5.17 -5.17
N GLN A 384 13.97 4.29 -5.01
CA GLN A 384 14.10 3.06 -4.22
C GLN A 384 14.57 1.85 -5.03
N GLY A 385 14.53 1.92 -6.36
CA GLY A 385 14.98 0.85 -7.25
C GLY A 385 14.42 0.98 -8.66
N ASP A 386 14.94 0.15 -9.55
CA ASP A 386 14.54 0.16 -10.96
C ASP A 386 13.27 -0.65 -11.18
N SER A 387 12.32 -0.02 -11.87
CA SER A 387 11.15 -0.70 -12.42
C SER A 387 11.47 -1.27 -13.80
N HIS A 388 10.93 -2.43 -14.13
CA HIS A 388 11.21 -3.13 -15.38
C HIS A 388 10.04 -4.04 -15.79
N GLY A 389 10.05 -4.54 -17.01
CA GLY A 389 9.06 -5.48 -17.52
C GLY A 389 9.25 -5.75 -19.00
N ASP A 390 8.73 -6.88 -19.47
CA ASP A 390 8.64 -7.18 -20.90
C ASP A 390 7.25 -6.76 -21.39
N PHE A 391 7.20 -5.64 -22.10
CA PHE A 391 5.98 -5.07 -22.65
C PHE A 391 5.88 -5.42 -24.13
N SER A 392 4.79 -6.05 -24.55
CA SER A 392 4.58 -6.39 -25.95
C SER A 392 3.14 -6.12 -26.41
N PRO A 393 2.95 -5.33 -27.49
CA PRO A 393 1.67 -5.27 -28.17
C PRO A 393 1.38 -6.61 -28.86
N ALA A 394 0.11 -6.97 -28.93
CA ALA A 394 -0.38 -8.03 -29.81
C ALA A 394 -0.99 -7.41 -31.08
N ASP A 395 -1.35 -8.25 -32.05
CA ASP A 395 -1.92 -7.79 -33.32
C ASP A 395 -3.22 -7.01 -33.09
N THR A 396 -3.23 -5.73 -33.47
CA THR A 396 -4.42 -4.87 -33.41
C THR A 396 -5.15 -4.95 -34.74
N ASN A 397 -6.35 -5.53 -34.79
CA ASN A 397 -7.22 -5.41 -35.96
C ASN A 397 -7.92 -4.06 -35.94
N PHE A 398 -8.07 -3.45 -37.12
CA PHE A 398 -8.75 -2.19 -37.29
C PHE A 398 -9.74 -2.29 -38.44
N SER A 399 -10.96 -1.82 -38.21
CA SER A 399 -11.95 -1.62 -39.27
C SER A 399 -12.59 -0.25 -39.12
N LEU A 400 -12.62 0.49 -40.23
CA LEU A 400 -13.28 1.77 -40.35
C LEU A 400 -14.22 1.74 -41.54
N SER A 401 -15.46 2.17 -41.33
CA SER A 401 -16.41 2.39 -42.41
C SER A 401 -17.14 3.72 -42.24
N THR A 402 -17.46 4.35 -43.36
CA THR A 402 -18.18 5.63 -43.40
C THR A 402 -19.33 5.52 -44.41
N SER A 403 -20.42 6.24 -44.14
CA SER A 403 -21.63 6.21 -44.98
C SER A 403 -21.53 7.13 -46.21
N GLU A 404 -20.65 8.14 -46.21
CA GLU A 404 -20.59 9.19 -47.23
C GLU A 404 -19.15 9.55 -47.67
N THR A 405 -19.05 10.43 -48.68
CA THR A 405 -17.78 11.01 -49.16
C THR A 405 -17.18 11.87 -48.06
N LEU A 406 -16.04 11.46 -47.49
CA LEU A 406 -15.31 12.23 -46.50
C LEU A 406 -14.87 13.55 -47.14
N GLN A 407 -15.22 14.67 -46.52
CA GLN A 407 -14.61 15.99 -46.68
C GLN A 407 -14.54 16.57 -45.26
N GLY A 408 -13.36 16.54 -44.65
CA GLY A 408 -13.19 17.07 -43.29
C GLY A 408 -11.98 16.48 -42.56
N ASP A 409 -11.66 17.10 -41.42
CA ASP A 409 -10.65 16.60 -40.48
C ASP A 409 -11.36 15.77 -39.40
N VAL A 410 -10.89 14.54 -39.16
CA VAL A 410 -11.36 13.70 -38.05
C VAL A 410 -10.21 13.46 -37.10
N LYS A 411 -10.45 13.67 -35.80
CA LYS A 411 -9.52 13.31 -34.72
C LYS A 411 -10.26 12.44 -33.73
N LEU A 412 -9.72 11.27 -33.45
CA LEU A 412 -10.29 10.36 -32.47
C LEU A 412 -9.16 9.81 -31.63
N ALA A 413 -9.33 9.83 -30.32
CA ALA A 413 -8.44 9.22 -29.35
C ALA A 413 -9.29 8.43 -28.38
N ALA A 414 -8.96 7.17 -28.20
CA ALA A 414 -9.66 6.30 -27.28
C ALA A 414 -8.67 5.56 -26.40
N HIS A 415 -8.97 5.53 -25.11
CA HIS A 415 -8.11 5.00 -24.07
C HIS A 415 -8.87 3.96 -23.25
N ILE A 416 -8.19 2.88 -22.90
CA ILE A 416 -8.60 1.91 -21.88
C ILE A 416 -7.45 1.86 -20.87
N ILE A 417 -7.75 2.25 -19.64
CA ILE A 417 -6.77 2.52 -18.58
C ILE A 417 -7.08 1.65 -17.36
N PRO A 418 -6.56 0.41 -17.30
CA PRO A 418 -6.40 -0.30 -16.04
C PRO A 418 -5.48 0.47 -15.09
N SER A 419 -5.94 0.71 -13.87
CA SER A 419 -5.20 1.37 -12.80
C SER A 419 -5.15 0.48 -11.57
N LEU A 420 -3.96 0.10 -11.14
CA LEU A 420 -3.75 -0.53 -9.84
C LEU A 420 -3.39 0.56 -8.82
N GLU A 421 -4.29 0.80 -7.87
CA GLU A 421 -4.13 1.83 -6.85
C GLU A 421 -3.82 1.20 -5.48
N PHE A 422 -2.96 1.88 -4.72
CA PHE A 422 -2.52 1.50 -3.38
C PHE A 422 -2.81 2.65 -2.43
N GLY A 423 -3.98 2.63 -1.80
CA GLY A 423 -4.28 3.55 -0.72
C GLY A 423 -3.44 3.20 0.51
N VAL A 424 -2.58 4.11 0.94
CA VAL A 424 -1.75 3.95 2.14
C VAL A 424 -2.12 5.01 3.15
N GLY A 425 -2.41 4.58 4.37
CA GLY A 425 -2.74 5.43 5.50
C GLY A 425 -1.86 5.12 6.71
N PHE A 426 -1.40 6.17 7.41
CA PHE A 426 -0.69 6.04 8.68
C PHE A 426 -1.34 6.92 9.75
N PHE A 427 -1.34 6.41 10.99
CA PHE A 427 -1.78 7.12 12.19
C PHE A 427 -3.22 7.65 12.13
N HIS A 428 -4.20 6.79 11.77
CA HIS A 428 -5.60 7.18 11.49
C HIS A 428 -5.71 8.15 10.29
N ASP A 429 -5.01 7.84 9.20
CA ASP A 429 -5.04 8.60 7.95
C ASP A 429 -4.63 10.07 8.08
N ILE A 430 -3.93 10.44 9.16
CA ILE A 430 -3.29 11.76 9.31
C ILE A 430 -2.24 11.96 8.21
N LEU A 431 -1.57 10.87 7.82
CA LEU A 431 -0.67 10.82 6.68
C LEU A 431 -1.20 9.76 5.72
N SER A 432 -1.73 10.19 4.57
CA SER A 432 -2.24 9.30 3.54
C SER A 432 -1.77 9.69 2.16
N ALA A 433 -1.60 8.68 1.32
CA ALA A 433 -1.29 8.83 -0.09
C ALA A 433 -1.80 7.61 -0.85
N THR A 434 -2.11 7.80 -2.12
CA THR A 434 -2.41 6.71 -3.05
C THR A 434 -1.27 6.61 -4.03
N VAL A 435 -0.57 5.48 -4.06
CA VAL A 435 0.35 5.17 -5.17
C VAL A 435 -0.47 4.50 -6.27
N PHE A 436 -0.27 4.86 -7.53
CA PHE A 436 -1.00 4.25 -8.64
C PHE A 436 -0.04 3.74 -9.72
N LEU A 437 -0.48 2.71 -10.44
CA LEU A 437 0.10 2.20 -11.67
C LEU A 437 -1.00 2.19 -12.72
N ASP A 438 -0.86 3.05 -13.73
CA ASP A 438 -1.77 3.18 -14.86
C ASP A 438 -1.15 2.49 -16.08
N LEU A 439 -1.96 1.64 -16.72
CA LEU A 439 -1.64 0.91 -17.94
C LEU A 439 -2.50 1.49 -19.06
N ASP A 440 -2.09 2.60 -19.65
CA ASP A 440 -2.91 3.29 -20.65
C ASP A 440 -2.71 2.67 -22.03
N THR A 441 -3.72 1.95 -22.50
CA THR A 441 -3.79 1.43 -23.88
C THR A 441 -4.65 2.35 -24.71
N PHE A 442 -4.13 2.85 -25.83
CA PHE A 442 -4.84 3.84 -26.62
C PHE A 442 -4.74 3.60 -28.13
N ALA A 443 -5.73 4.13 -28.84
CA ALA A 443 -5.76 4.26 -30.28
C ALA A 443 -6.13 5.68 -30.66
N GLU A 444 -5.32 6.27 -31.53
CA GLU A 444 -5.52 7.58 -32.11
C GLU A 444 -5.68 7.45 -33.63
N LEU A 445 -6.72 8.08 -34.16
CA LEU A 445 -7.01 8.17 -35.59
C LEU A 445 -7.09 9.64 -35.97
N GLU A 446 -6.24 10.05 -36.92
CA GLU A 446 -6.32 11.34 -37.58
C GLU A 446 -6.58 11.14 -39.08
N LEU A 447 -7.71 11.63 -39.56
CA LEU A 447 -8.06 11.66 -40.99
C LEU A 447 -8.00 13.11 -41.46
N THR A 448 -7.25 13.36 -42.53
CA THR A 448 -7.23 14.66 -43.20
C THR A 448 -7.40 14.47 -44.70
N GLY A 449 -8.43 15.09 -45.29
CA GLY A 449 -8.63 15.11 -46.74
C GLY A 449 -10.00 14.61 -47.21
N THR A 450 -10.04 14.09 -48.43
CA THR A 450 -11.28 13.63 -49.06
C THR A 450 -11.24 12.15 -49.43
N ALA A 451 -12.17 11.35 -48.92
CA ALA A 451 -12.23 9.92 -49.21
C ALA A 451 -13.61 9.52 -49.74
N GLN A 452 -13.64 8.79 -50.85
CA GLN A 452 -14.88 8.34 -51.48
C GLN A 452 -14.99 6.81 -51.32
N ALA A 453 -16.04 6.35 -50.64
CA ALA A 453 -16.34 4.93 -50.55
C ALA A 453 -16.94 4.44 -51.89
N ASP A 454 -16.28 3.48 -52.54
CA ASP A 454 -16.77 2.87 -53.78
C ASP A 454 -17.71 1.70 -53.44
N GLN A 455 -18.98 1.84 -53.76
CA GLN A 455 -20.03 0.86 -53.47
C GLN A 455 -19.96 -0.30 -54.48
N GLY A 456 -19.15 -1.34 -54.20
CA GLY A 456 -19.02 -2.54 -55.05
C GLY A 456 -18.86 -3.86 -54.26
N PRO A 457 -19.34 -5.02 -54.77
CA PRO A 457 -19.45 -6.27 -54.01
C PRO A 457 -18.16 -7.12 -53.95
N SER A 458 -16.97 -6.49 -53.92
CA SER A 458 -15.67 -7.16 -53.81
C SER A 458 -14.73 -6.35 -52.90
N PRO A 459 -13.68 -6.95 -52.29
CA PRO A 459 -12.87 -6.27 -51.27
C PRO A 459 -12.25 -5.01 -51.88
N ALA A 460 -12.75 -3.86 -51.44
CA ALA A 460 -12.56 -2.58 -52.10
C ALA A 460 -11.17 -2.01 -51.78
N THR A 461 -10.37 -1.77 -52.83
CA THR A 461 -9.28 -0.80 -52.78
C THR A 461 -9.91 0.60 -52.92
N ALA A 462 -10.09 1.31 -51.82
CA ALA A 462 -10.53 2.70 -51.85
C ALA A 462 -9.49 3.58 -52.56
N SER A 463 -9.90 4.43 -53.51
CA SER A 463 -9.06 5.54 -53.99
C SER A 463 -9.19 6.69 -52.99
N VAL A 464 -8.28 6.70 -52.02
CA VAL A 464 -8.26 7.68 -50.93
C VAL A 464 -7.32 8.82 -51.32
N GLU A 465 -7.84 10.02 -51.56
CA GLU A 465 -7.07 11.29 -51.52
C GLU A 465 -7.15 11.89 -50.11
N ALA A 466 -6.95 11.05 -49.11
CA ALA A 466 -6.92 11.41 -47.69
C ALA A 466 -5.71 10.77 -47.02
N CYS A 467 -5.06 11.52 -46.13
CA CYS A 467 -4.05 10.96 -45.25
C CYS A 467 -4.78 10.35 -44.05
N VAL A 468 -4.60 9.04 -43.87
CA VAL A 468 -5.07 8.31 -42.70
C VAL A 468 -3.85 8.04 -41.83
N ASP A 469 -3.81 8.65 -40.66
CA ASP A 469 -2.85 8.31 -39.61
C ASP A 469 -3.59 7.54 -38.53
N LEU A 470 -3.16 6.31 -38.28
CA LEU A 470 -3.68 5.47 -37.22
C LEU A 470 -2.49 5.02 -36.38
N SER A 471 -2.50 5.41 -35.12
CA SER A 471 -1.50 4.98 -34.15
C SER A 471 -2.18 4.30 -32.98
N THR A 472 -1.70 3.11 -32.64
CA THR A 472 -2.00 2.47 -31.35
C THR A 472 -0.78 2.59 -30.46
N GLY A 473 -1.02 2.73 -29.17
CA GLY A 473 0.03 2.91 -28.19
C GLY A 473 -0.30 2.32 -26.85
N PHE A 474 0.75 2.13 -26.07
CA PHE A 474 0.67 1.68 -24.70
C PHE A 474 1.65 2.48 -23.87
N ALA A 475 1.16 3.09 -22.80
CA ALA A 475 1.95 3.85 -21.86
C ALA A 475 1.79 3.26 -20.47
N VAL A 476 2.91 3.04 -19.79
CA VAL A 476 2.90 2.54 -18.42
C VAL A 476 3.41 3.64 -17.50
N ASN A 477 2.54 4.12 -16.63
CA ASN A 477 2.85 5.24 -15.74
C ASN A 477 2.61 4.86 -14.28
N ALA A 478 3.53 5.23 -13.40
CA ALA A 478 3.33 5.13 -11.97
C ALA A 478 3.46 6.50 -11.33
N GLY A 479 2.70 6.74 -10.28
CA GLY A 479 2.74 8.01 -9.57
C GLY A 479 2.09 7.96 -8.21
N ALA A 480 1.94 9.12 -7.59
CA ALA A 480 1.23 9.27 -6.34
C ALA A 480 0.16 10.37 -6.41
N ARG A 481 -0.89 10.20 -5.61
CA ARG A 481 -1.85 11.23 -5.23
C ARG A 481 -1.77 11.41 -3.72
N GLY A 482 -1.68 12.65 -3.26
CA GLY A 482 -1.24 12.99 -1.90
C GLY A 482 0.28 13.07 -1.80
N SER A 483 0.78 13.25 -0.57
CA SER A 483 2.21 13.43 -0.34
C SER A 483 2.67 12.84 0.98
N PHE A 484 3.87 12.27 0.97
CA PHE A 484 4.64 12.03 2.18
C PHE A 484 5.82 13.01 2.20
N PRO A 485 5.82 14.01 3.11
CA PRO A 485 6.81 15.09 3.09
C PRO A 485 8.26 14.58 3.04
N GLY A 486 8.97 14.96 1.98
CA GLY A 486 10.36 14.59 1.75
C GLY A 486 10.58 13.19 1.16
N LEU A 487 9.51 12.49 0.76
CA LEU A 487 9.56 11.22 0.04
C LEU A 487 9.00 11.36 -1.38
N PHE A 488 7.76 11.84 -1.50
CA PHE A 488 7.09 12.08 -2.77
C PHE A 488 5.86 13.00 -2.59
N ASP A 489 5.37 13.52 -3.70
CA ASP A 489 4.15 14.33 -3.82
C ASP A 489 3.41 14.04 -5.13
N ASP A 490 2.34 14.78 -5.42
CA ASP A 490 1.53 14.66 -6.65
C ASP A 490 2.33 14.84 -7.94
N SER A 491 3.51 15.47 -7.89
CA SER A 491 4.40 15.64 -9.04
C SER A 491 5.33 14.44 -9.25
N THR A 492 5.40 13.51 -8.30
CA THR A 492 6.26 12.34 -8.37
C THR A 492 5.61 11.29 -9.26
N HIS A 493 6.15 11.14 -10.47
CA HIS A 493 5.71 10.18 -11.46
C HIS A 493 6.91 9.53 -12.16
N VAL A 494 6.69 8.35 -12.72
CA VAL A 494 7.62 7.64 -13.58
C VAL A 494 6.87 7.04 -14.75
N THR A 495 7.37 7.29 -15.95
CA THR A 495 6.99 6.57 -17.16
C THR A 495 7.93 5.39 -17.34
N LEU A 496 7.35 4.20 -17.46
CA LEU A 496 8.06 2.92 -17.56
C LEU A 496 8.19 2.42 -18.99
N PHE A 497 7.23 2.77 -19.84
CA PHE A 497 7.17 2.36 -21.24
C PHE A 497 6.42 3.42 -22.03
#